data_AF-A0A496Q8K4-F1
#
_entry.id   AF-A0A496Q8K4-F1
#
_cell.length_a   1.000
_cell.length_b   1.000
_cell.length_c   1.000
_cell.angle_alpha   90.00
_cell.angle_beta   90.00
_cell.angle_gamma   90.00
#
_symmetry.space_group_name_H-M   'P 1'
#
loop_
_entity.id
_entity.type
_entity.pdbx_description
1 polymer ?
#
loop_
_entity_poly.entity_id
_entity_poly.type
_entity_poly.pdbx_seq_one_letter_code
_entity_poly.pdbx_strand_id
1 'polypeptide(L)'
;MCIMNMKKRSTETTKYYYLCSYPLREGSVVEKGNWGRILRKYPNSQLFEELLINSRISGDAIITGDQRTRTVIIDQKVIRELIFERIRRIEFPKVPSRLDCLFVCKTLDGAKSFKSEPGRNLDLIYEVEPTDVNSRMLETDWSWINPIIDKTIHEVEEAARNY
;
A
#
# COMPACT_ATOMS: atom_id res chain seq x y z
N MET A 1 3.13 1.14 41.83
CA MET A 1 4.58 1.10 42.10
C MET A 1 5.07 -0.32 41.85
N CYS A 2 5.91 -0.52 40.84
CA CYS A 2 6.60 -1.78 40.60
C CYS A 2 7.97 -1.41 40.01
N ILE A 3 9.05 -1.76 40.72
CA ILE A 3 10.44 -1.57 40.31
C ILE A 3 10.89 -2.90 39.72
N MET A 4 11.39 -2.92 38.48
CA MET A 4 12.36 -3.92 38.02
C MET A 4 13.20 -3.43 36.83
N ASN A 5 14.52 -3.42 37.08
CA ASN A 5 15.69 -3.65 36.22
C ASN A 5 15.86 -2.90 34.88
N MET A 6 16.79 -1.93 34.93
CA MET A 6 17.62 -1.50 33.82
C MET A 6 18.45 -2.66 33.26
N LYS A 7 17.96 -3.32 32.20
CA LYS A 7 18.87 -3.87 31.19
C LYS A 7 19.21 -2.73 30.24
N LYS A 8 20.49 -2.44 30.02
CA LYS A 8 20.97 -1.69 28.85
C LYS A 8 20.42 -2.40 27.61
N ARG A 9 19.26 -1.95 27.13
CA ARG A 9 18.70 -2.36 25.85
C ARG A 9 19.53 -1.59 24.83
N SER A 10 20.27 -2.26 23.97
CA SER A 10 20.92 -1.61 22.82
C SER A 10 19.79 -0.93 22.01
N THR A 11 19.65 0.37 22.15
CA THR A 11 18.64 1.17 21.45
C THR A 11 19.14 1.46 20.04
N GLU A 12 19.41 0.42 19.26
CA GLU A 12 19.42 0.59 17.81
C GLU A 12 17.95 0.62 17.38
N THR A 13 17.40 1.82 17.22
CA THR A 13 16.14 1.97 16.52
C THR A 13 16.34 1.46 15.09
N THR A 14 15.53 0.49 14.68
CA THR A 14 15.63 -0.06 13.33
C THR A 14 15.23 1.03 12.35
N LYS A 15 16.17 1.42 11.49
CA LYS A 15 16.01 2.48 10.50
C LYS A 15 15.40 1.93 9.22
N TYR A 16 14.52 2.71 8.61
CA TYR A 16 13.93 2.46 7.31
C TYR A 16 14.07 3.70 6.42
N TYR A 17 13.71 3.56 5.15
CA TYR A 17 13.85 4.61 4.15
C TYR A 17 12.50 4.88 3.48
N TYR A 18 11.98 6.08 3.66
CA TYR A 18 10.74 6.54 3.07
C TYR A 18 11.01 7.40 1.84
N LEU A 19 10.17 7.27 0.80
CA LEU A 19 10.29 8.03 -0.43
C LEU A 19 9.02 8.83 -0.70
N CYS A 20 9.18 10.12 -0.99
CA CYS A 20 8.10 10.99 -1.45
C CYS A 20 8.63 12.16 -2.28
N SER A 21 7.78 12.74 -3.12
CA SER A 21 8.14 13.82 -4.05
C SER A 21 8.04 15.23 -3.46
N TYR A 22 7.70 15.35 -2.18
CA TYR A 22 7.57 16.62 -1.47
C TYR A 22 8.58 16.72 -0.31
N PRO A 23 9.09 17.92 -0.02
CA PRO A 23 10.10 18.09 1.01
C PRO A 23 9.53 17.86 2.41
N LEU A 24 10.21 17.01 3.18
CA LEU A 24 10.01 16.83 4.61
C LEU A 24 11.17 17.47 5.40
N ARG A 25 10.90 17.84 6.66
CA ARG A 25 11.90 18.32 7.61
C ARG A 25 12.16 17.27 8.69
N GLU A 26 13.32 17.34 9.33
CA GLU A 26 13.59 16.55 10.53
C GLU A 26 12.50 16.75 11.58
N GLY A 27 12.08 15.67 12.23
CA GLY A 27 10.96 15.65 13.18
C GLY A 27 9.56 15.59 12.54
N SER A 28 9.45 15.58 11.20
CA SER A 28 8.16 15.36 10.54
C SER A 28 7.63 13.95 10.81
N VAL A 29 6.32 13.83 11.03
CA VAL A 29 5.63 12.54 11.17
C VAL A 29 4.88 12.23 9.87
N VAL A 30 5.14 11.06 9.29
CA VAL A 30 4.44 10.59 8.10
C VAL A 30 3.25 9.73 8.52
N GLU A 31 2.04 10.12 8.12
CA GLU A 31 0.83 9.37 8.47
C GLU A 31 0.50 8.27 7.44
N LYS A 32 0.18 7.08 7.95
CA LYS A 32 -0.25 5.91 7.17
C LYS A 32 -1.52 6.14 6.36
N GLY A 33 -1.76 5.25 5.39
CA GLY A 33 -3.05 5.16 4.69
C GLY A 33 -3.22 6.11 3.52
N ASN A 34 -2.14 6.37 2.77
CA ASN A 34 -2.21 7.20 1.58
C ASN A 34 -3.25 6.70 0.56
N TRP A 35 -3.25 5.39 0.26
CA TRP A 35 -4.23 4.80 -0.63
C TRP A 35 -5.66 4.88 -0.08
N GLY A 36 -5.86 4.59 1.20
CA GLY A 36 -7.19 4.74 1.83
C GLY A 36 -7.70 6.18 1.77
N ARG A 37 -6.83 7.18 1.98
CA ARG A 37 -7.17 8.61 1.82
C ARG A 37 -7.53 8.97 0.38
N ILE A 38 -6.80 8.43 -0.60
CA ILE A 38 -7.07 8.64 -2.03
C ILE A 38 -8.41 8.02 -2.42
N LEU A 39 -8.69 6.78 -2.00
CA LEU A 39 -9.94 6.08 -2.28
C LEU A 39 -11.16 6.87 -1.81
N ARG A 40 -11.12 7.43 -0.60
CA ARG A 40 -12.22 8.24 -0.05
C ARG A 40 -12.56 9.50 -0.86
N LYS A 41 -11.69 9.93 -1.79
CA LYS A 41 -11.97 11.08 -2.68
C LYS A 41 -12.78 10.70 -3.92
N TYR A 42 -12.87 9.42 -4.27
CA TYR A 42 -13.62 9.02 -5.45
C TYR A 42 -15.12 8.98 -5.13
N PRO A 43 -15.96 9.69 -5.89
CA PRO A 43 -17.40 9.54 -5.77
C PRO A 43 -17.73 8.07 -6.06
N ASN A 44 -18.45 7.43 -5.14
CA ASN A 44 -18.81 5.99 -5.15
C ASN A 44 -17.71 5.00 -4.72
N SER A 45 -16.60 5.43 -4.12
CA SER A 45 -15.59 4.49 -3.59
C SER A 45 -16.19 3.45 -2.64
N GLN A 46 -17.15 3.88 -1.82
CA GLN A 46 -17.87 3.04 -0.86
C GLN A 46 -18.74 1.99 -1.56
N LEU A 47 -19.39 2.36 -2.67
CA LEU A 47 -20.18 1.44 -3.49
C LEU A 47 -19.28 0.42 -4.19
N PHE A 48 -18.11 0.83 -4.72
CA PHE A 48 -17.16 -0.11 -5.33
C PHE A 48 -16.49 -1.01 -4.31
N GLU A 49 -16.13 -0.48 -3.13
CA GLU A 49 -15.72 -1.30 -1.99
C GLU A 49 -16.81 -2.33 -1.69
N GLU A 50 -18.07 -1.95 -1.51
CA GLU A 50 -19.16 -2.90 -1.26
C GLU A 50 -19.35 -3.92 -2.39
N LEU A 51 -19.27 -3.51 -3.66
CA LEU A 51 -19.52 -4.40 -4.80
C LEU A 51 -18.38 -5.39 -5.03
N LEU A 52 -17.13 -4.95 -4.91
CA LEU A 52 -15.94 -5.80 -5.04
C LEU A 52 -15.76 -6.68 -3.80
N ILE A 53 -15.88 -6.12 -2.59
CA ILE A 53 -15.67 -6.86 -1.33
C ILE A 53 -16.77 -7.91 -1.12
N ASN A 54 -18.04 -7.61 -1.46
CA ASN A 54 -19.13 -8.57 -1.31
C ASN A 54 -19.30 -9.51 -2.51
N SER A 55 -18.34 -9.53 -3.46
CA SER A 55 -18.36 -10.39 -4.66
C SER A 55 -19.64 -10.24 -5.51
N ARG A 56 -20.27 -9.05 -5.50
CA ARG A 56 -21.53 -8.78 -6.21
C ARG A 56 -21.32 -8.37 -7.67
N ILE A 57 -20.10 -8.01 -8.04
CA ILE A 57 -19.68 -7.75 -9.42
C ILE A 57 -18.40 -8.53 -9.69
N SER A 58 -18.36 -9.33 -10.76
CA SER A 58 -17.10 -9.85 -11.27
C SER A 58 -16.34 -8.65 -11.84
N GLY A 59 -15.14 -8.35 -11.34
CA GLY A 59 -14.48 -7.14 -11.79
C GLY A 59 -13.94 -7.23 -13.23
N ASP A 60 -14.08 -8.36 -13.93
CA ASP A 60 -14.00 -8.41 -15.40
C ASP A 60 -15.01 -7.44 -16.05
N ALA A 61 -16.18 -7.23 -15.41
CA ALA A 61 -17.16 -6.23 -15.81
C ALA A 61 -16.75 -4.77 -15.52
N ILE A 62 -15.75 -4.56 -14.66
CA ILE A 62 -15.25 -3.21 -14.30
C ILE A 62 -14.09 -2.82 -15.22
N ILE A 63 -13.26 -3.78 -15.66
CA ILE A 63 -12.08 -3.52 -16.50
C ILE A 63 -12.45 -3.32 -17.98
N THR A 64 -13.57 -3.88 -18.45
CA THR A 64 -13.97 -3.90 -19.87
C THR A 64 -14.64 -2.63 -20.41
N GLY A 65 -14.69 -1.54 -19.64
CA GLY A 65 -14.94 -0.16 -20.11
C GLY A 65 -15.90 0.00 -21.30
N ASP A 66 -17.19 -0.31 -21.15
CA ASP A 66 -18.20 0.09 -22.14
C ASP A 66 -18.39 1.61 -22.09
N GLN A 67 -17.96 2.30 -23.15
CA GLN A 67 -18.09 3.76 -23.31
C GLN A 67 -19.54 4.25 -23.50
N ARG A 68 -20.53 3.35 -23.58
CA ARG A 68 -21.95 3.71 -23.77
C ARG A 68 -22.74 3.90 -22.48
N THR A 69 -22.29 3.28 -21.39
CA THR A 69 -22.87 3.50 -20.07
C THR A 69 -22.08 4.60 -19.38
N ARG A 70 -22.71 5.44 -18.53
CA ARG A 70 -22.05 6.50 -17.73
C ARG A 70 -21.13 5.87 -16.67
N THR A 71 -20.14 5.11 -17.11
CA THR A 71 -19.30 4.24 -16.32
C THR A 71 -18.21 5.08 -15.69
N VAL A 72 -18.19 5.06 -14.36
CA VAL A 72 -17.11 5.67 -13.58
C VAL A 72 -15.80 5.09 -14.09
N ILE A 73 -14.95 5.93 -14.70
CA ILE A 73 -13.57 5.56 -15.02
C ILE A 73 -12.86 5.44 -13.68
N ILE A 74 -12.85 4.24 -13.10
CA ILE A 74 -12.08 3.97 -11.90
C ILE A 74 -10.64 3.76 -12.34
N ASP A 75 -9.72 4.50 -11.72
CA ASP A 75 -8.28 4.31 -11.94
C ASP A 75 -7.92 2.82 -11.71
N GLN A 76 -7.23 2.20 -12.66
CA GLN A 76 -6.80 0.80 -12.54
C GLN A 76 -5.99 0.55 -11.26
N LYS A 77 -5.25 1.55 -10.77
CA LYS A 77 -4.55 1.47 -9.48
C LYS A 77 -5.53 1.31 -8.33
N VAL A 78 -6.67 2.01 -8.36
CA VAL A 78 -7.73 1.86 -7.36
C VAL A 78 -8.30 0.45 -7.38
N ILE A 79 -8.63 -0.09 -8.56
CA ILE A 79 -9.15 -1.47 -8.70
C ILE A 79 -8.16 -2.48 -8.11
N ARG A 80 -6.87 -2.35 -8.45
CA ARG A 80 -5.80 -3.19 -7.89
C ARG A 80 -5.79 -3.16 -6.36
N GLU A 81 -5.77 -1.98 -5.75
CA GLU A 81 -5.73 -1.86 -4.29
C GLU A 81 -6.98 -2.47 -3.62
N LEU A 82 -8.15 -2.38 -4.27
CA LEU A 82 -9.39 -3.01 -3.78
C LEU A 82 -9.33 -4.55 -3.85
N ILE A 83 -8.80 -5.11 -4.94
CA ILE A 83 -8.59 -6.56 -5.08
C ILE A 83 -7.60 -7.05 -4.03
N PHE A 84 -6.46 -6.37 -3.86
CA PHE A 84 -5.46 -6.69 -2.84
C PHE A 84 -6.05 -6.65 -1.44
N GLU A 85 -6.85 -5.63 -1.12
CA GLU A 85 -7.50 -5.53 0.19
C GLU A 85 -8.53 -6.65 0.42
N ARG A 86 -9.28 -7.05 -0.62
CA ARG A 86 -10.22 -8.18 -0.54
C ARG A 86 -9.49 -9.49 -0.24
N ILE A 87 -8.46 -9.82 -1.02
CA ILE A 87 -7.66 -11.04 -0.82
C ILE A 87 -7.01 -11.03 0.57
N ARG A 88 -6.43 -9.90 0.99
CA ARG A 88 -5.87 -9.74 2.34
C ARG A 88 -6.90 -10.00 3.44
N ARG A 89 -8.14 -9.49 3.32
CA ARG A 89 -9.19 -9.71 4.34
C ARG A 89 -9.60 -11.18 4.46
N ILE A 90 -9.72 -11.86 3.33
CA ILE A 90 -10.23 -13.24 3.26
C ILE A 90 -9.14 -14.23 3.63
N GLU A 91 -7.95 -14.09 3.04
CA GLU A 91 -6.88 -15.09 3.08
C GLU A 91 -5.76 -14.71 4.06
N PHE A 92 -5.48 -13.42 4.27
CA PHE A 92 -4.33 -12.94 5.07
C PHE A 92 -4.69 -11.87 6.14
N PRO A 93 -5.70 -12.09 7.00
CA PRO A 93 -6.28 -11.02 7.84
C PRO A 93 -5.30 -10.39 8.84
N LYS A 94 -4.20 -11.09 9.17
CA LYS A 94 -3.15 -10.63 10.09
C LYS A 94 -2.15 -9.67 9.44
N VAL A 95 -2.07 -9.62 8.11
CA VAL A 95 -1.18 -8.74 7.36
C VAL A 95 -1.70 -7.30 7.36
N PRO A 96 -0.83 -6.26 7.46
CA PRO A 96 -1.24 -4.86 7.36
C PRO A 96 -2.00 -4.55 6.07
N SER A 97 -3.02 -3.70 6.15
CA SER A 97 -3.75 -3.24 4.95
C SER A 97 -2.91 -2.22 4.19
N ARG A 98 -2.79 -2.38 2.87
CA ARG A 98 -2.18 -1.38 1.97
C ARG A 98 -2.94 -0.05 1.96
N LEU A 99 -4.23 -0.10 2.30
CA LEU A 99 -5.08 1.09 2.44
C LEU A 99 -4.84 1.85 3.74
N ASP A 100 -4.18 1.21 4.71
CA ASP A 100 -3.90 1.74 6.05
C ASP A 100 -2.50 1.35 6.54
N CYS A 101 -1.48 1.52 5.68
CA CYS A 101 -0.08 1.35 6.05
C CYS A 101 0.82 2.46 5.49
N LEU A 102 2.11 2.40 5.84
CA LEU A 102 3.19 3.14 5.20
C LEU A 102 4.05 2.17 4.39
N PHE A 103 4.60 2.67 3.29
CA PHE A 103 5.58 1.93 2.48
C PHE A 103 6.96 2.49 2.76
N VAL A 104 7.88 1.63 3.15
CA VAL A 104 9.28 1.99 3.42
C VAL A 104 10.20 0.90 2.85
N CYS A 105 11.40 1.29 2.46
CA CYS A 105 12.47 0.37 2.11
C CYS A 105 13.30 0.06 3.36
N LYS A 106 13.71 -1.20 3.52
CA LYS A 106 14.52 -1.64 4.66
C LYS A 106 15.98 -1.16 4.59
N THR A 107 16.50 -0.99 3.38
CA THR A 107 17.89 -0.60 3.15
C THR A 107 17.96 0.64 2.26
N LEU A 108 19.04 1.42 2.41
CA LEU A 108 19.29 2.58 1.56
C LEU A 108 19.44 2.17 0.10
N ASP A 109 20.08 1.03 -0.16
CA ASP A 109 20.24 0.53 -1.52
C ASP A 109 18.90 0.09 -2.12
N GLY A 110 18.02 -0.55 -1.35
CA GLY A 110 16.65 -0.82 -1.77
C GLY A 110 15.88 0.47 -2.09
N ALA A 111 16.06 1.53 -1.29
CA ALA A 111 15.46 2.83 -1.56
C ALA A 111 16.00 3.48 -2.84
N LYS A 112 17.31 3.39 -3.10
CA LYS A 112 17.92 3.88 -4.35
C LYS A 112 17.40 3.10 -5.57
N SER A 113 17.32 1.78 -5.47
CA SER A 113 16.73 0.94 -6.53
C SER A 113 15.28 1.34 -6.79
N PHE A 114 14.47 1.48 -5.73
CA PHE A 114 13.08 1.89 -5.88
C PHE A 114 12.93 3.29 -6.48
N LYS A 115 13.78 4.24 -6.11
CA LYS A 115 13.81 5.59 -6.70
C LYS A 115 14.16 5.57 -8.20
N SER A 116 14.90 4.57 -8.66
CA SER A 116 15.30 4.46 -10.08
C SER A 116 14.17 4.01 -11.01
N GLU A 117 13.05 3.54 -10.46
CA GLU A 117 11.87 3.15 -11.23
C GLU A 117 11.26 4.33 -12.02
N PRO A 118 10.63 4.08 -13.19
CA PRO A 118 10.00 5.11 -13.98
C PRO A 118 8.98 5.95 -13.20
N GLY A 119 9.05 7.27 -13.36
CA GLY A 119 8.12 8.22 -12.72
C GLY A 119 8.46 8.62 -11.28
N ARG A 120 9.62 8.23 -10.76
CA ARG A 120 10.09 8.55 -9.39
C ARG A 120 11.28 9.50 -9.32
N ASN A 121 11.61 10.15 -10.43
CA ASN A 121 12.75 11.08 -10.52
C ASN A 121 12.68 12.28 -9.55
N LEU A 122 11.48 12.62 -9.08
CA LEU A 122 11.26 13.68 -8.10
C LEU A 122 11.26 13.20 -6.64
N ASP A 123 11.31 11.89 -6.40
CA ASP A 123 11.28 11.36 -5.04
C ASP A 123 12.56 11.70 -4.28
N LEU A 124 12.40 12.19 -3.05
CA LEU A 124 13.45 12.37 -2.06
C LEU A 124 13.44 11.16 -1.12
N ILE A 125 14.62 10.75 -0.67
CA ILE A 125 14.80 9.63 0.26
C ILE A 125 15.01 10.20 1.66
N TYR A 126 14.23 9.71 2.62
CA TYR A 126 14.32 10.08 4.03
C TYR A 126 14.58 8.85 4.88
N GLU A 127 15.54 8.93 5.80
CA GLU A 127 15.67 7.97 6.88
C GLU A 127 14.53 8.20 7.88
N VAL A 128 13.84 7.13 8.27
CA VAL A 128 12.69 7.19 9.17
C VAL A 128 12.74 6.05 10.18
N GLU A 129 12.08 6.26 11.32
CA GLU A 129 11.86 5.25 12.35
C GLU A 129 10.37 5.13 12.69
N PRO A 130 9.89 3.93 13.08
CA PRO A 130 8.51 3.78 13.53
C PRO A 130 8.25 4.54 14.82
N THR A 131 7.13 5.25 14.90
CA THR A 131 6.67 5.87 16.16
C THR A 131 6.10 4.85 17.15
N ASP A 132 5.61 3.70 16.66
CA ASP A 132 5.17 2.56 17.47
C ASP A 132 5.98 1.30 17.10
N VAL A 133 6.81 0.86 18.04
CA VAL A 133 7.68 -0.33 17.92
C VAL A 133 6.92 -1.65 17.82
N ASN A 134 5.61 -1.66 18.15
CA ASN A 134 4.78 -2.85 18.05
C ASN A 134 3.96 -2.90 16.74
N SER A 135 4.19 -1.95 15.84
CA SER A 135 3.52 -1.91 14.55
C SER A 135 3.77 -3.20 13.76
N ARG A 136 2.70 -3.77 13.20
CA ARG A 136 2.81 -4.92 12.30
C ARG A 136 3.48 -4.50 11.00
N MET A 137 4.43 -5.32 10.54
CA MET A 137 5.19 -5.09 9.31
C MET A 137 5.06 -6.29 8.37
N LEU A 138 5.04 -6.01 7.07
CA LEU A 138 5.21 -7.00 6.02
C LEU A 138 6.40 -6.58 5.16
N GLU A 139 7.37 -7.47 5.01
CA GLU A 139 8.46 -7.33 4.05
C GLU A 139 8.11 -8.14 2.80
N THR A 140 8.13 -7.50 1.64
CA THR A 140 7.70 -8.08 0.36
C THR A 140 8.39 -7.34 -0.79
N ASP A 141 8.32 -7.92 -1.98
CA ASP A 141 8.88 -7.37 -3.20
C ASP A 141 7.84 -6.49 -3.93
N TRP A 142 8.20 -5.24 -4.22
CA TRP A 142 7.33 -4.34 -4.95
C TRP A 142 7.13 -4.76 -6.42
N SER A 143 7.98 -5.64 -6.95
CA SER A 143 7.87 -6.19 -8.31
C SER A 143 6.55 -6.95 -8.54
N TRP A 144 5.91 -7.47 -7.48
CA TRP A 144 4.57 -8.06 -7.56
C TRP A 144 3.47 -7.03 -7.86
N ILE A 145 3.74 -5.75 -7.62
CA ILE A 145 2.81 -4.64 -7.84
C ILE A 145 3.01 -4.08 -9.26
N ASN A 146 2.81 -4.93 -10.26
CA ASN A 146 2.87 -4.52 -11.67
C ASN A 146 1.60 -3.76 -12.09
N PRO A 147 1.67 -2.94 -13.17
CA PRO A 147 0.48 -2.45 -13.83
C PRO A 147 -0.47 -3.62 -14.15
N ILE A 148 -1.76 -3.41 -13.93
CA ILE A 148 -2.80 -4.41 -14.26
C ILE A 148 -3.33 -4.21 -15.69
N ILE A 149 -2.63 -3.41 -16.50
CA ILE A 149 -2.94 -3.22 -17.91
C ILE A 149 -2.86 -4.59 -18.58
N ASP A 150 -3.90 -4.96 -19.31
CA ASP A 150 -4.06 -6.25 -20.00
C ASP A 150 -4.10 -7.49 -19.11
N LYS A 151 -4.26 -7.33 -17.78
CA LYS A 151 -4.47 -8.45 -16.86
C LYS A 151 -5.95 -8.71 -16.62
N THR A 152 -6.31 -9.99 -16.59
CA THR A 152 -7.57 -10.48 -16.05
C THR A 152 -7.61 -10.28 -14.54
N ILE A 153 -8.80 -10.31 -13.95
CA ILE A 153 -8.91 -10.25 -12.48
C ILE A 153 -8.23 -11.43 -11.81
N HIS A 154 -8.34 -12.62 -12.39
CA HIS A 154 -7.73 -13.81 -11.82
C HIS A 154 -6.21 -13.64 -11.66
N GLU A 155 -5.54 -13.05 -12.65
CA GLU A 155 -4.11 -12.75 -12.59
C GLU A 155 -3.78 -11.68 -11.54
N VAL A 156 -4.68 -10.71 -11.32
CA VAL A 156 -4.49 -9.70 -10.26
C VAL A 156 -4.71 -10.31 -8.87
N GLU A 157 -5.69 -11.20 -8.71
CA GLU A 157 -5.90 -11.94 -7.47
C GLU A 157 -4.72 -12.87 -7.17
N GLU A 158 -4.17 -13.56 -8.17
CA GLU A 158 -2.97 -14.39 -8.01
C GLU A 158 -1.75 -13.55 -7.61
N ALA A 159 -1.55 -12.39 -8.25
CA ALA A 159 -0.52 -11.45 -7.83
C ALA A 159 -0.72 -10.98 -6.38
N ALA A 160 -1.96 -10.75 -5.94
CA ALA A 160 -2.26 -10.36 -4.56
C ALA A 160 -1.99 -11.47 -3.54
N ARG A 161 -2.04 -12.75 -3.93
CA ARG A 161 -1.70 -13.90 -3.06
C ARG A 161 -0.20 -14.12 -2.94
N ASN A 162 0.54 -13.80 -4.01
CA ASN A 162 2.00 -13.96 -4.05
C ASN A 162 2.77 -12.77 -3.46
N TYR A 163 2.09 -11.63 -3.34
CA TYR A 163 2.58 -10.41 -2.69
C TYR A 163 2.70 -10.56 -1.17
#